data_AF-A0A8H3DH09-F1
#
_entry.id   AF-A0A8H3DH09-F1
#
_cell.length_a   1.000
_cell.length_b   1.000
_cell.length_c   1.000
_cell.angle_alpha   90.00
_cell.angle_beta   90.00
_cell.angle_gamma   90.00
#
_symmetry.space_group_name_H-M   'P 1'
#
loop_
_entity.id
_entity.type
_entity.pdbx_description
1 polymer ?
#
loop_
_entity_poly.entity_id
_entity_poly.type
_entity_poly.pdbx_seq_one_letter_code
_entity_poly.pdbx_strand_id
1 'polypeptide(L)'
;MGQSQSAAAFSPNNDLEPGTYRIIHDESNKALQIQDEDKQSLIISGRDSQGSDRQVTKDHWFLLRSGDGYIFKHCQHGSYISISFQSDYPYPILATQYPTSWVIFTKEGSSRLECVIATDKAPARVISLNTGYKKSVTDGDRLHLTKLLKNDKERWRLERIGDATGDAEETRLLRQQLKIVKTELVEDKSRLKIVEEQLAANLEELETTQIEFSKRVSELEEQREAVDQTNKELSAALEEASEKDTRIIEKDREISEKDESIRIMEMKLAEKDRIIAQLKEVARGSNMQQPRSTSHSPQRQAIYSNRVSPSPKPTLAAIAQSTQSRTQSDGRTALDTKLAELGWDSD
;
A
#
# COMPACT_ATOMS: atom_id res chain seq x y z
N MET A 1 -91.76 4.25 -18.76
CA MET A 1 -90.89 3.35 -17.99
C MET A 1 -89.45 3.63 -18.40
N GLY A 2 -88.84 4.69 -17.86
CA GLY A 2 -87.46 5.04 -18.14
C GLY A 2 -86.54 4.18 -17.27
N GLN A 3 -85.92 3.17 -17.86
CA GLN A 3 -84.77 2.54 -17.21
C GLN A 3 -83.65 3.58 -17.20
N SER A 4 -83.47 4.22 -16.06
CA SER A 4 -82.21 4.88 -15.73
C SER A 4 -81.14 3.80 -15.78
N GLN A 5 -80.48 3.67 -16.93
CA GLN A 5 -79.29 2.85 -17.10
C GLN A 5 -78.32 3.32 -16.02
N SER A 6 -78.19 2.52 -14.97
CA SER A 6 -77.21 2.71 -13.90
C SER A 6 -75.86 2.81 -14.59
N ALA A 7 -75.36 4.04 -14.73
CA ALA A 7 -74.06 4.30 -15.29
C ALA A 7 -73.07 3.66 -14.33
N ALA A 8 -72.55 2.50 -14.69
CA ALA A 8 -71.55 1.81 -13.89
C ALA A 8 -70.45 2.81 -13.54
N ALA A 9 -70.29 3.07 -12.24
CA ALA A 9 -69.34 4.04 -11.75
C ALA A 9 -67.94 3.42 -11.87
N PHE A 10 -67.04 4.13 -12.52
CA PHE A 10 -65.63 3.81 -12.57
C PHE A 10 -64.95 4.52 -11.40
N SER A 11 -64.19 3.77 -10.59
CA SER A 11 -63.43 4.30 -9.45
C SER A 11 -61.92 4.12 -9.67
N PRO A 12 -61.07 5.06 -9.23
CA PRO A 12 -59.61 4.87 -9.28
C PRO A 12 -59.21 3.58 -8.55
N ASN A 13 -58.45 2.73 -9.22
CA ASN A 13 -57.93 1.50 -8.66
C ASN A 13 -56.50 1.73 -8.18
N ASN A 14 -56.33 1.77 -6.85
CA ASN A 14 -55.03 1.92 -6.19
C ASN A 14 -54.44 0.59 -5.72
N ASP A 15 -55.17 -0.51 -5.93
CA ASP A 15 -54.87 -1.84 -5.43
C ASP A 15 -54.16 -2.71 -6.48
N LEU A 16 -53.91 -2.17 -7.68
CA LEU A 16 -53.08 -2.85 -8.67
C LEU A 16 -51.63 -2.91 -8.18
N GLU A 17 -51.13 -4.13 -8.05
CA GLU A 17 -49.75 -4.40 -7.69
C GLU A 17 -48.81 -4.09 -8.86
N PRO A 18 -47.65 -3.46 -8.63
CA PRO A 18 -46.59 -3.38 -9.62
C PRO A 18 -46.19 -4.77 -10.14
N GLY A 19 -45.92 -4.89 -11.44
CA GLY A 19 -45.66 -6.18 -12.07
C GLY A 19 -45.73 -6.11 -13.59
N THR A 20 -45.57 -7.25 -14.27
CA THR A 20 -45.74 -7.34 -15.72
C THR A 20 -47.19 -7.67 -16.06
N TYR A 21 -47.78 -6.86 -16.94
CA TYR A 21 -49.16 -6.95 -17.40
C TYR A 21 -49.23 -7.00 -18.93
N ARG A 22 -50.31 -7.60 -19.43
CA ARG A 22 -50.84 -7.34 -20.78
C ARG A 22 -52.00 -6.36 -20.68
N ILE A 23 -52.00 -5.38 -21.58
CA ILE A 23 -53.08 -4.39 -21.70
C ILE A 23 -53.94 -4.82 -22.89
N ILE A 24 -55.16 -5.27 -22.62
CA ILE A 24 -56.03 -5.93 -23.59
C ILE A 24 -57.25 -5.06 -23.83
N HIS A 25 -57.57 -4.76 -25.09
CA HIS A 25 -58.82 -4.08 -25.44
C HIS A 25 -60.01 -5.04 -25.19
N ASP A 26 -61.00 -4.61 -24.42
CA ASP A 26 -62.01 -5.52 -23.86
C ASP A 26 -62.88 -6.19 -24.93
N GLU A 27 -63.37 -5.42 -25.90
CA GLU A 27 -64.29 -5.90 -26.95
C GLU A 27 -63.59 -6.77 -28.00
N SER A 28 -62.41 -6.36 -28.47
CA SER A 28 -61.70 -7.05 -29.55
C SER A 28 -60.77 -8.17 -29.07
N ASN A 29 -60.48 -8.20 -27.76
CA ASN A 29 -59.53 -9.12 -27.14
C ASN A 29 -58.12 -9.08 -27.77
N LYS A 30 -57.73 -7.91 -28.28
CA LYS A 30 -56.41 -7.61 -28.86
C LYS A 30 -55.54 -6.93 -27.83
N ALA A 31 -54.24 -7.19 -27.87
CA ALA A 31 -53.30 -6.64 -26.91
C ALA A 31 -52.63 -5.38 -27.46
N LEU A 32 -52.29 -4.45 -26.56
CA LEU A 32 -51.49 -3.28 -26.86
C LEU A 32 -50.03 -3.67 -27.11
N GLN A 33 -49.51 -3.28 -28.27
CA GLN A 33 -48.16 -3.59 -28.71
C GLN A 33 -47.46 -2.36 -29.30
N ILE A 34 -46.13 -2.42 -29.36
CA ILE A 34 -45.31 -1.50 -30.16
C ILE A 34 -45.18 -2.06 -31.58
N GLN A 35 -45.44 -1.24 -32.59
CA GLN A 35 -45.30 -1.62 -33.98
C GLN A 35 -43.81 -1.88 -34.31
N ASP A 36 -43.49 -2.99 -34.96
CA ASP A 36 -42.09 -3.37 -35.25
C ASP A 36 -41.36 -2.36 -36.14
N GLU A 37 -42.07 -1.86 -37.16
CA GLU A 37 -41.53 -0.92 -38.15
C GLU A 37 -41.31 0.48 -37.56
N ASP A 38 -42.16 0.87 -36.62
CA ASP A 38 -42.16 2.18 -35.96
C ASP A 38 -42.23 1.99 -34.45
N LYS A 39 -41.05 1.99 -33.82
CA LYS A 39 -40.87 1.77 -32.38
C LYS A 39 -41.55 2.81 -31.49
N GLN A 40 -42.12 3.88 -32.07
CA GLN A 40 -42.91 4.87 -31.35
C GLN A 40 -44.42 4.65 -31.50
N SER A 41 -44.86 3.92 -32.53
CA SER A 41 -46.26 3.68 -32.81
C SER A 41 -46.83 2.59 -31.90
N LEU A 42 -47.87 2.95 -31.14
CA LEU A 42 -48.65 2.01 -30.35
C LEU A 42 -49.88 1.56 -31.15
N ILE A 43 -50.03 0.25 -31.25
CA ILE A 43 -51.11 -0.40 -31.99
C ILE A 43 -51.75 -1.48 -31.13
N ILE A 44 -52.95 -1.90 -31.50
CA ILE A 44 -53.50 -3.17 -31.03
C ILE A 44 -53.40 -4.24 -32.10
N SER A 45 -53.13 -5.46 -31.67
CA SER A 45 -52.99 -6.62 -32.56
C SER A 45 -53.42 -7.89 -31.83
N GLY A 46 -53.68 -8.94 -32.61
CA GLY A 46 -53.91 -10.28 -32.06
C GLY A 46 -52.83 -10.67 -31.07
N ARG A 47 -53.22 -11.43 -30.03
CA ARG A 47 -52.27 -11.98 -29.07
C ARG A 47 -51.35 -12.95 -29.81
N ASP A 48 -50.04 -12.77 -29.68
CA ASP A 48 -49.08 -13.72 -30.22
C ASP A 48 -49.28 -15.05 -29.49
N SER A 49 -49.96 -16.00 -30.14
CA SER A 49 -50.22 -17.33 -29.63
C SER A 49 -49.00 -18.24 -29.79
N GLN A 50 -47.81 -17.77 -29.42
CA GLN A 50 -46.61 -18.62 -29.39
C GLN A 50 -46.35 -19.12 -27.98
N GLY A 51 -46.91 -20.30 -27.73
CA GLY A 51 -46.47 -21.19 -26.68
C GLY A 51 -45.08 -21.74 -27.01
N SER A 52 -44.05 -21.02 -26.60
CA SER A 52 -42.76 -21.61 -26.24
C SER A 52 -41.92 -20.56 -25.51
N ASP A 53 -41.75 -20.80 -24.21
CA ASP A 53 -40.66 -20.39 -23.33
C ASP A 53 -39.86 -19.10 -23.68
N ARG A 54 -40.04 -18.08 -22.83
CA ARG A 54 -39.08 -17.01 -22.48
C ARG A 54 -38.76 -15.87 -23.44
N GLN A 55 -39.35 -15.77 -24.63
CA GLN A 55 -39.22 -14.49 -25.38
C GLN A 55 -40.12 -13.43 -24.72
N VAL A 56 -39.54 -12.31 -24.27
CA VAL A 56 -40.34 -11.13 -23.86
C VAL A 56 -41.16 -10.70 -25.07
N THR A 57 -42.48 -10.91 -25.02
CA THR A 57 -43.37 -10.64 -26.14
C THR A 57 -43.64 -9.14 -26.25
N LYS A 58 -44.03 -8.71 -27.46
CA LYS A 58 -44.27 -7.30 -27.84
C LYS A 58 -45.46 -6.64 -27.13
N ASP A 59 -46.16 -7.40 -26.30
CA ASP A 59 -47.35 -6.98 -25.55
C ASP A 59 -47.12 -6.95 -24.02
N HIS A 60 -45.87 -7.12 -23.55
CA HIS A 60 -45.53 -7.10 -22.14
C HIS A 60 -45.19 -5.68 -21.65
N TRP A 61 -45.97 -5.22 -20.67
CA TRP A 61 -45.84 -3.90 -20.06
C TRP A 61 -45.59 -4.03 -18.56
N PHE A 62 -44.48 -3.48 -18.08
CA PHE A 62 -44.19 -3.38 -16.67
C PHE A 62 -44.92 -2.17 -16.07
N LEU A 63 -45.81 -2.44 -15.12
CA LEU A 63 -46.59 -1.47 -14.38
C LEU A 63 -45.81 -1.04 -13.13
N LEU A 64 -45.48 0.24 -13.05
CA LEU A 64 -44.78 0.87 -11.94
C LEU A 64 -45.69 1.88 -11.24
N ARG A 65 -45.66 1.94 -9.91
CA ARG A 65 -46.41 2.96 -9.18
C ARG A 65 -45.72 4.33 -9.29
N SER A 66 -46.49 5.38 -9.56
CA SER A 66 -46.00 6.76 -9.71
C SER A 66 -47.01 7.75 -9.14
N GLY A 67 -46.74 8.25 -7.93
CA GLY A 67 -47.68 9.09 -7.19
C GLY A 67 -49.03 8.40 -6.98
N ASP A 68 -50.10 9.06 -7.44
CA ASP A 68 -51.48 8.56 -7.37
C ASP A 68 -51.89 7.72 -8.59
N GLY A 69 -50.92 7.33 -9.43
CA GLY A 69 -51.16 6.53 -10.62
C GLY A 69 -50.02 5.58 -10.92
N TYR A 70 -49.85 5.29 -12.20
CA TYR A 70 -48.97 4.25 -12.70
C TYR A 70 -48.23 4.69 -13.95
N ILE A 71 -47.04 4.13 -14.15
CA ILE A 71 -46.27 4.24 -15.39
C ILE A 71 -46.26 2.86 -16.04
N PHE A 72 -46.47 2.83 -17.36
CA PHE A 72 -46.34 1.61 -18.15
C PHE A 72 -45.02 1.66 -18.93
N LYS A 73 -44.09 0.75 -18.62
CA LYS A 73 -42.81 0.59 -19.30
C LYS A 73 -42.83 -0.68 -20.15
N HIS A 74 -42.59 -0.58 -21.45
CA HIS A 74 -42.49 -1.73 -22.34
C HIS A 74 -41.30 -2.62 -21.93
N CYS A 75 -41.55 -3.91 -21.71
CA CYS A 75 -40.51 -4.81 -21.19
C CYS A 75 -39.34 -5.01 -22.18
N GLN A 76 -39.61 -5.07 -23.49
CA GLN A 76 -38.57 -5.32 -24.49
C GLN A 76 -37.81 -4.04 -24.92
N HIS A 77 -38.48 -2.89 -24.92
CA HIS A 77 -37.93 -1.66 -25.50
C HIS A 77 -37.57 -0.61 -24.46
N GLY A 78 -38.00 -0.78 -23.20
CA GLY A 78 -37.77 0.18 -22.13
C GLY A 78 -38.48 1.52 -22.32
N SER A 79 -39.26 1.69 -23.39
CA SER A 79 -40.08 2.86 -23.68
C SER A 79 -41.34 2.90 -22.82
N TYR A 80 -41.98 4.05 -22.70
CA TYR A 80 -43.12 4.31 -21.86
C TYR A 80 -44.33 4.72 -22.70
N ILE A 81 -45.53 4.30 -22.28
CA ILE A 81 -46.78 4.82 -22.86
C ILE A 81 -46.88 6.31 -22.51
N SER A 82 -46.93 7.15 -23.54
CA SER A 82 -46.86 8.61 -23.41
C SER A 82 -47.81 9.33 -24.35
N ILE A 83 -48.12 10.58 -24.04
CA ILE A 83 -48.99 11.43 -24.87
C ILE A 83 -48.11 12.33 -25.73
N SER A 84 -48.38 12.40 -27.04
CA SER A 84 -47.76 13.40 -27.89
C SER A 84 -48.65 14.64 -27.98
N PHE A 85 -48.13 15.77 -27.50
CA PHE A 85 -48.79 17.08 -27.60
C PHE A 85 -48.43 17.83 -28.88
N GLN A 86 -47.76 17.18 -29.84
CA GLN A 86 -47.33 17.81 -31.09
C GLN A 86 -48.44 17.92 -32.14
N SER A 87 -49.56 17.22 -31.96
CA SER A 87 -50.71 17.25 -32.88
C SER A 87 -51.98 17.74 -32.18
N ASP A 88 -52.94 18.17 -32.99
CA ASP A 88 -54.26 18.58 -32.52
C ASP A 88 -55.04 17.41 -31.91
N TYR A 89 -56.03 17.76 -31.07
CA TYR A 89 -56.92 16.81 -30.44
C TYR A 89 -57.73 16.01 -31.49
N PRO A 90 -57.86 14.67 -31.34
CA PRO A 90 -57.39 13.84 -30.22
C PRO A 90 -55.88 13.55 -30.26
N TYR A 91 -55.23 13.57 -29.08
CA TYR A 91 -53.77 13.44 -29.00
C TYR A 91 -53.32 11.99 -29.20
N PRO A 92 -52.34 11.70 -30.07
CA PRO A 92 -51.84 10.36 -30.28
C PRO A 92 -51.07 9.87 -29.05
N ILE A 93 -51.22 8.58 -28.77
CA ILE A 93 -50.50 7.90 -27.70
C ILE A 93 -49.35 7.12 -28.35
N LEU A 94 -48.13 7.37 -27.88
CA LEU A 94 -46.89 6.86 -28.45
C LEU A 94 -46.06 6.13 -27.39
N ALA A 95 -45.15 5.28 -27.84
CA ALA A 95 -44.06 4.75 -27.03
C ALA A 95 -42.87 5.72 -27.07
N THR A 96 -42.52 6.33 -25.93
CA THR A 96 -41.42 7.32 -25.86
C THR A 96 -40.45 7.00 -24.73
N GLN A 97 -39.35 7.74 -24.61
CA GLN A 97 -38.41 7.58 -23.49
C GLN A 97 -38.87 8.33 -22.23
N TYR A 98 -39.95 9.11 -22.31
CA TYR A 98 -40.40 9.98 -21.23
C TYR A 98 -41.62 9.36 -20.53
N PRO A 99 -41.52 9.01 -19.23
CA PRO A 99 -42.63 8.39 -18.53
C PRO A 99 -43.81 9.35 -18.38
N THR A 100 -45.01 8.86 -18.67
CA THR A 100 -46.27 9.54 -18.35
C THR A 100 -46.99 8.77 -17.25
N SER A 101 -47.55 9.48 -16.27
CA SER A 101 -48.35 8.88 -15.21
C SER A 101 -49.80 8.74 -15.67
N TRP A 102 -50.38 7.58 -15.38
CA TRP A 102 -51.73 7.18 -15.79
C TRP A 102 -52.53 6.72 -14.58
N VAL A 103 -53.79 7.11 -14.50
CA VAL A 103 -54.72 6.67 -13.45
C VAL A 103 -55.62 5.59 -14.05
N ILE A 104 -55.66 4.43 -13.41
CA ILE A 104 -56.46 3.29 -13.87
C ILE A 104 -57.76 3.29 -13.09
N PHE A 105 -58.89 3.39 -13.77
CA PHE A 105 -60.20 3.29 -13.15
C PHE A 105 -60.80 1.93 -13.43
N THR A 106 -61.18 1.18 -12.40
CA THR A 106 -61.90 -0.09 -12.57
C THR A 106 -63.39 0.09 -12.39
N LYS A 107 -64.14 -0.75 -13.08
CA LYS A 107 -65.59 -0.84 -12.93
C LYS A 107 -65.92 -1.65 -11.67
N GLU A 108 -66.65 -1.03 -10.75
CA GLU A 108 -67.08 -1.69 -9.52
C GLU A 108 -67.91 -2.94 -9.83
N GLY A 109 -67.60 -4.05 -9.16
CA GLY A 109 -68.29 -5.33 -9.34
C GLY A 109 -67.94 -6.12 -10.62
N SER A 110 -66.97 -5.66 -11.43
CA SER A 110 -66.51 -6.43 -12.59
C SER A 110 -65.46 -7.48 -12.20
N SER A 111 -65.70 -8.73 -12.56
CA SER A 111 -64.76 -9.85 -12.33
C SER A 111 -63.58 -9.87 -13.29
N ARG A 112 -63.60 -9.07 -14.37
CA ARG A 112 -62.64 -9.13 -15.48
C ARG A 112 -61.56 -8.04 -15.46
N LEU A 113 -61.37 -7.33 -14.33
CA LEU A 113 -60.50 -6.14 -14.26
C LEU A 113 -60.75 -5.15 -15.42
N GLU A 114 -62.02 -5.01 -15.79
CA GLU A 114 -62.47 -4.04 -16.80
C GLU A 114 -62.15 -2.64 -16.27
N CYS A 115 -61.40 -1.88 -17.07
CA CYS A 115 -60.85 -0.61 -16.67
C CYS A 115 -60.82 0.42 -17.81
N VAL A 116 -60.63 1.66 -17.40
CA VAL A 116 -60.37 2.81 -18.26
C VAL A 116 -59.07 3.44 -17.79
N ILE A 117 -58.16 3.71 -18.71
CA ILE A 117 -56.86 4.31 -18.41
C ILE A 117 -56.94 5.80 -18.73
N ALA A 118 -56.73 6.65 -17.73
CA ALA A 118 -56.87 8.09 -17.82
C ALA A 118 -55.59 8.82 -17.43
N THR A 119 -55.55 10.12 -17.70
CA THR A 119 -54.37 10.98 -17.43
C THR A 119 -54.42 11.69 -16.08
N ASP A 120 -55.58 11.70 -15.42
CA ASP A 120 -55.82 12.44 -14.19
C ASP A 120 -56.84 11.71 -13.29
N LYS A 121 -56.99 12.17 -12.05
CA LYS A 121 -57.92 11.66 -11.03
C LYS A 121 -59.39 11.80 -11.41
N ALA A 122 -59.70 12.65 -12.38
CA ALA A 122 -60.98 12.65 -13.07
C ALA A 122 -60.77 12.04 -14.47
N PRO A 123 -61.61 11.08 -14.93
CA PRO A 123 -61.46 10.42 -16.23
C PRO A 123 -61.96 11.33 -17.37
N ALA A 124 -61.50 12.59 -17.40
CA ALA A 124 -61.84 13.57 -18.43
C ALA A 124 -61.18 13.24 -19.77
N ARG A 125 -60.02 12.58 -19.74
CA ARG A 125 -59.25 12.16 -20.92
C ARG A 125 -58.73 10.75 -20.72
N VAL A 126 -59.10 9.87 -21.64
CA VAL A 126 -58.89 8.42 -21.54
C VAL A 126 -58.26 7.86 -22.81
N ILE A 127 -57.52 6.77 -22.66
CA ILE A 127 -56.97 6.01 -23.76
C ILE A 127 -58.13 5.36 -24.53
N SER A 128 -58.24 5.66 -25.82
CA SER A 128 -59.26 5.08 -26.71
C SER A 128 -58.66 4.66 -28.04
N LEU A 129 -59.33 3.71 -28.67
CA LEU A 129 -58.94 3.18 -29.95
C LEU A 129 -59.39 4.07 -31.12
N ASN A 130 -58.43 4.48 -31.95
CA ASN A 130 -58.67 5.21 -33.17
C ASN A 130 -58.97 4.26 -34.34
N THR A 131 -60.20 3.78 -34.44
CA THR A 131 -60.65 2.96 -35.58
C THR A 131 -61.03 3.78 -36.82
N GLY A 132 -60.92 5.12 -36.74
CA GLY A 132 -61.50 6.03 -37.72
C GLY A 132 -63.01 5.81 -37.91
N TYR A 133 -63.47 5.80 -39.16
CA TYR A 133 -64.87 5.53 -39.52
C TYR A 133 -65.22 4.04 -39.57
N LYS A 134 -64.28 3.14 -39.28
CA LYS A 134 -64.53 1.70 -39.30
C LYS A 134 -65.34 1.30 -38.07
N LYS A 135 -66.34 0.45 -38.30
CA LYS A 135 -67.20 -0.12 -37.25
C LYS A 135 -66.53 -1.27 -36.50
N SER A 136 -65.54 -1.93 -37.09
CA SER A 136 -64.86 -3.09 -36.52
C SER A 136 -63.40 -2.77 -36.21
N VAL A 137 -62.94 -3.29 -35.08
CA VAL A 137 -61.56 -3.17 -34.61
C VAL A 137 -60.61 -4.07 -35.43
N THR A 138 -59.65 -3.48 -36.14
CA THR A 138 -58.65 -4.19 -36.96
C THR A 138 -57.27 -4.21 -36.32
N ASP A 139 -56.40 -5.14 -36.75
CA ASP A 139 -55.01 -5.14 -36.30
C ASP A 139 -54.31 -3.90 -36.86
N GLY A 140 -53.45 -3.27 -36.06
CA GLY A 140 -52.79 -2.03 -36.42
C GLY A 140 -53.59 -0.77 -36.09
N ASP A 141 -54.80 -0.88 -35.53
CA ASP A 141 -55.55 0.28 -35.06
C ASP A 141 -54.74 1.00 -33.96
N ARG A 142 -54.61 2.32 -34.10
CA ARG A 142 -53.76 3.16 -33.24
C ARG A 142 -54.53 3.68 -32.03
N LEU A 143 -53.79 4.16 -31.02
CA LEU A 143 -54.37 4.72 -29.81
C LEU A 143 -54.33 6.25 -29.81
N HIS A 144 -55.36 6.85 -29.23
CA HIS A 144 -55.41 8.28 -28.97
C HIS A 144 -55.98 8.58 -27.58
N LEU A 145 -55.80 9.82 -27.14
CA LEU A 145 -56.36 10.35 -25.93
C LEU A 145 -57.59 11.19 -26.29
N THR A 146 -58.76 10.74 -25.82
CA THR A 146 -60.05 11.38 -26.10
C THR A 146 -60.84 11.60 -24.81
N LYS A 147 -61.92 12.38 -24.88
CA LYS A 147 -62.91 12.48 -23.81
C LYS A 147 -63.61 11.13 -23.62
N LEU A 148 -63.92 10.76 -22.38
CA LEU A 148 -64.68 9.55 -22.07
C LEU A 148 -66.11 9.64 -22.65
N LEU A 149 -66.40 8.87 -23.69
CA LEU A 149 -67.70 8.79 -24.35
C LEU A 149 -68.52 7.57 -23.91
N LYS A 150 -67.98 6.72 -23.02
CA LYS A 150 -68.61 5.48 -22.52
C LYS A 150 -68.91 4.47 -23.64
N ASN A 151 -68.07 4.43 -24.66
CA ASN A 151 -68.14 3.45 -25.73
C ASN A 151 -67.28 2.20 -25.40
N ASP A 152 -67.36 1.16 -26.23
CA ASP A 152 -66.53 -0.03 -26.07
C ASP A 152 -65.03 0.22 -26.41
N LYS A 153 -64.73 1.28 -27.17
CA LYS A 153 -63.37 1.64 -27.63
C LYS A 153 -62.45 2.16 -26.52
N GLU A 154 -63.01 2.51 -25.37
CA GLU A 154 -62.33 3.08 -24.21
C GLU A 154 -62.07 2.03 -23.12
N ARG A 155 -62.54 0.79 -23.32
CA ARG A 155 -62.50 -0.27 -22.30
C ARG A 155 -61.31 -1.19 -22.49
N TRP A 156 -60.58 -1.35 -21.42
CA TRP A 156 -59.36 -2.15 -21.35
C TRP A 156 -59.47 -3.18 -20.23
N ARG A 157 -58.66 -4.22 -20.31
CA ARG A 157 -58.47 -5.24 -19.27
C ARG A 157 -56.98 -5.37 -19.03
N LEU A 158 -56.59 -5.35 -17.77
CA LEU A 158 -55.21 -5.61 -17.36
C LEU A 158 -55.08 -7.06 -16.91
N GLU A 159 -54.30 -7.85 -17.64
CA GLU A 159 -54.01 -9.24 -17.31
C GLU A 159 -52.60 -9.33 -16.72
N ARG A 160 -52.50 -9.66 -15.43
CA ARG A 160 -51.21 -9.84 -14.75
C ARG A 160 -50.58 -11.15 -15.21
N ILE A 161 -49.35 -11.08 -15.72
CA ILE A 161 -48.65 -12.23 -16.32
C ILE A 161 -47.33 -12.56 -15.62
N GLY A 162 -46.85 -11.73 -14.69
CA GLY A 162 -45.70 -12.08 -13.84
C GLY A 162 -45.28 -10.98 -12.87
N ASP A 163 -44.53 -11.38 -11.84
CA ASP A 163 -43.94 -10.47 -10.83
C ASP A 163 -42.60 -9.86 -11.28
N ALA A 164 -41.99 -10.42 -12.31
CA ALA A 164 -40.66 -10.03 -12.75
C ALA A 164 -40.73 -8.65 -13.43
N THR A 165 -40.02 -7.67 -12.85
CA THR A 165 -39.39 -6.62 -13.64
C THR A 165 -38.61 -7.32 -14.74
N GLY A 166 -38.73 -6.91 -16.00
CA GLY A 166 -37.99 -7.49 -17.14
C GLY A 166 -36.45 -7.39 -17.04
N ASP A 167 -35.92 -7.15 -15.84
CA ASP A 167 -34.55 -6.84 -15.44
C ASP A 167 -34.03 -7.77 -14.32
N ALA A 168 -34.73 -8.89 -14.08
CA ALA A 168 -34.41 -9.81 -12.99
C ALA A 168 -33.00 -10.42 -13.10
N GLU A 169 -32.50 -10.63 -14.32
CA GLU A 169 -31.16 -11.20 -14.54
C GLU A 169 -30.04 -10.18 -14.35
N GLU A 170 -30.20 -8.94 -14.83
CA GLU A 170 -29.22 -7.88 -14.59
C GLU A 170 -29.10 -7.58 -13.09
N THR A 171 -30.24 -7.50 -12.40
CA THR A 171 -30.28 -7.33 -10.95
C THR A 171 -29.61 -8.50 -10.22
N ARG A 172 -29.74 -9.74 -10.71
CA ARG A 172 -29.08 -10.92 -10.13
C ARG A 172 -27.56 -10.87 -10.32
N LEU A 173 -27.10 -10.51 -11.51
CA LEU A 173 -25.68 -10.40 -11.82
C LEU A 173 -25.00 -9.31 -11.00
N LEU A 174 -25.63 -8.13 -10.89
CA LEU A 174 -25.12 -7.03 -10.06
C LEU A 174 -25.04 -7.41 -8.58
N ARG A 175 -26.04 -8.14 -8.06
CA ARG A 175 -25.99 -8.66 -6.68
C ARG A 175 -24.86 -9.65 -6.47
N GLN A 176 -24.56 -10.50 -7.46
CA GLN A 176 -23.45 -11.44 -7.38
C GLN A 176 -22.09 -10.71 -7.41
N GLN A 177 -21.91 -9.76 -8.31
CA GLN A 177 -20.70 -8.92 -8.36
C GLN A 177 -20.50 -8.15 -7.06
N LEU A 178 -21.56 -7.55 -6.52
CA LEU A 178 -21.51 -6.83 -5.25
C LEU A 178 -21.08 -7.76 -4.09
N LYS A 179 -21.50 -9.02 -4.10
CA LYS A 179 -21.09 -10.00 -3.11
C LYS A 179 -19.59 -10.30 -3.19
N ILE A 180 -19.06 -10.45 -4.40
CA ILE A 180 -17.62 -10.70 -4.65
C ILE A 180 -16.78 -9.49 -4.19
N VAL A 181 -17.13 -8.29 -4.62
CA VAL A 181 -16.41 -7.06 -4.24
C VAL A 181 -16.44 -6.85 -2.72
N LYS A 182 -17.56 -7.19 -2.06
CA LYS A 182 -17.65 -7.09 -0.60
C LYS A 182 -16.72 -8.08 0.11
N THR A 183 -16.55 -9.29 -0.42
CA THR A 183 -15.61 -10.26 0.17
C THR A 183 -14.16 -9.85 -0.05
N GLU A 184 -13.82 -9.36 -1.25
CA GLU A 184 -12.47 -8.85 -1.55
C GLU A 184 -12.12 -7.65 -0.66
N LEU A 185 -13.07 -6.73 -0.46
CA LEU A 185 -12.86 -5.57 0.42
C LEU A 185 -12.56 -5.97 1.88
N VAL A 186 -13.20 -7.04 2.38
CA VAL A 186 -12.93 -7.54 3.74
C VAL A 186 -11.54 -8.17 3.82
N GLU A 187 -11.14 -8.90 2.79
CA GLU A 187 -9.82 -9.51 2.68
C GLU A 187 -8.72 -8.44 2.60
N ASP A 188 -8.85 -7.47 1.71
CA ASP A 188 -7.89 -6.37 1.56
C ASP A 188 -7.78 -5.54 2.84
N LYS A 189 -8.89 -5.29 3.54
CA LYS A 189 -8.88 -4.63 4.84
C LYS A 189 -8.07 -5.41 5.88
N SER A 190 -8.14 -6.75 5.86
CA SER A 190 -7.35 -7.59 6.76
C SER A 190 -5.86 -7.57 6.40
N ARG A 191 -5.52 -7.58 5.10
CA ARG A 191 -4.13 -7.45 4.62
C ARG A 191 -3.54 -6.10 4.98
N LEU A 192 -4.30 -5.01 4.82
CA LEU A 192 -3.87 -3.67 5.18
C LEU A 192 -3.50 -3.58 6.67
N LYS A 193 -4.32 -4.18 7.54
CA LYS A 193 -4.04 -4.21 8.98
C LYS A 193 -2.72 -4.92 9.31
N ILE A 194 -2.41 -6.03 8.64
CA ILE A 194 -1.14 -6.75 8.83
C ILE A 194 0.04 -5.87 8.39
N VAL A 195 -0.08 -5.18 7.25
CA VAL A 195 0.97 -4.27 6.76
C VAL A 195 1.17 -3.09 7.70
N GLU A 196 0.10 -2.53 8.26
CA GLU A 196 0.18 -1.46 9.28
C GLU A 196 0.93 -1.93 10.54
N GLU A 197 0.65 -3.13 11.03
CA GLU A 197 1.33 -3.73 12.18
C GLU A 197 2.82 -3.99 11.89
N GLN A 198 3.15 -4.48 10.69
CA GLN A 198 4.55 -4.66 10.26
C GLN A 198 5.29 -3.33 10.13
N LEU A 199 4.64 -2.29 9.61
CA LEU A 199 5.23 -0.97 9.50
C LEU A 199 5.54 -0.38 10.88
N ALA A 200 4.64 -0.55 11.85
CA ALA A 200 4.87 -0.12 13.22
C ALA A 200 6.08 -0.83 13.86
N ALA A 201 6.20 -2.15 13.67
CA ALA A 201 7.33 -2.92 14.18
C ALA A 201 8.67 -2.49 13.54
N ASN A 202 8.69 -2.25 12.22
CA ASN A 202 9.89 -1.77 11.53
C ASN A 202 10.31 -0.37 11.98
N LEU A 203 9.35 0.51 12.30
CA LEU A 203 9.65 1.85 12.82
C LEU A 203 10.29 1.78 14.21
N GLU A 204 9.82 0.88 15.08
CA GLU A 204 10.42 0.64 16.39
C GLU A 204 11.84 0.07 16.26
N GLU A 205 12.05 -0.90 15.36
CA GLU A 205 13.40 -1.42 15.07
C GLU A 205 14.33 -0.31 14.55
N LEU A 206 13.84 0.56 13.66
CA LEU A 206 14.61 1.70 13.16
C LEU A 206 15.01 2.68 14.27
N GLU A 207 14.11 2.96 15.22
CA GLU A 207 14.42 3.80 16.37
C GLU A 207 15.49 3.16 17.27
N THR A 208 15.38 1.86 17.55
CA THR A 208 16.38 1.16 18.36
C THR A 208 17.78 1.15 17.70
N THR A 209 17.83 0.92 16.39
CA THR A 209 19.09 0.94 15.63
C THR A 209 19.68 2.35 15.56
N GLN A 210 18.85 3.40 15.47
CA GLN A 210 19.30 4.79 15.53
C GLN A 210 19.92 5.14 16.89
N ILE A 211 19.35 4.65 18.00
CA ILE A 211 19.89 4.83 19.35
C ILE A 211 21.24 4.11 19.48
N GLU A 212 21.34 2.86 19.02
CA GLU A 212 22.60 2.11 19.05
C GLU A 212 23.69 2.80 18.20
N PHE A 213 23.33 3.27 17.00
CA PHE A 213 24.25 4.00 16.13
C PHE A 213 24.75 5.28 16.80
N SER A 214 23.86 6.07 17.41
CA SER A 214 24.23 7.29 18.13
C SER A 214 25.19 7.00 19.29
N LYS A 215 24.95 5.91 20.02
CA LYS A 215 25.85 5.45 21.08
C LYS A 215 27.24 5.11 20.54
N ARG A 216 27.33 4.36 19.44
CA ARG A 216 28.63 4.01 18.83
C ARG A 216 29.38 5.21 18.29
N VAL A 217 28.67 6.21 17.76
CA VAL A 217 29.27 7.47 17.34
C VAL A 217 29.92 8.17 18.54
N SER A 218 29.23 8.26 19.69
CA SER A 218 29.82 8.81 20.92
C SER A 218 31.04 8.03 21.40
N GLU A 219 30.98 6.70 21.41
CA GLU A 219 32.13 5.85 21.79
C GLU A 219 33.34 6.05 20.86
N LEU A 220 33.11 6.22 19.55
CA LEU A 220 34.18 6.51 18.59
C LEU A 220 34.78 7.91 18.79
N GLU A 221 33.97 8.90 19.13
CA GLU A 221 34.44 10.26 19.45
C GLU A 221 35.36 10.23 20.69
N GLU A 222 34.95 9.54 21.76
CA GLU A 222 35.76 9.37 22.97
C GLU A 222 37.09 8.65 22.68
N GLN A 223 37.07 7.60 21.85
CA GLN A 223 38.29 6.90 21.44
C GLN A 223 39.21 7.81 20.62
N ARG A 224 38.64 8.64 19.73
CA ARG A 224 39.39 9.61 18.93
C ARG A 224 40.08 10.64 19.82
N GLU A 225 39.39 11.17 20.82
CA GLU A 225 39.96 12.09 21.80
C GLU A 225 41.10 11.45 22.62
N ALA A 226 40.93 10.19 23.04
CA ALA A 226 41.97 9.45 23.75
C ALA A 226 43.23 9.24 22.87
N VAL A 227 43.04 8.91 21.59
CA VAL A 227 44.16 8.81 20.63
C VAL A 227 44.84 10.16 20.43
N ASP A 228 44.08 11.24 20.27
CA ASP A 228 44.63 12.59 20.14
C ASP A 228 45.45 13.00 21.39
N GLN A 229 45.00 12.62 22.59
CA GLN A 229 45.71 12.87 23.84
C GLN A 229 47.01 12.05 23.95
N THR A 230 46.96 10.76 23.65
CA THR A 230 48.17 9.89 23.68
C THR A 230 49.20 10.32 22.65
N ASN A 231 48.77 10.80 21.47
CA ASN A 231 49.68 11.37 20.47
C ASN A 231 50.37 12.64 20.96
N LYS A 232 49.68 13.53 21.70
CA LYS A 232 50.30 14.72 22.31
C LYS A 232 51.35 14.32 23.35
N GLU A 233 51.03 13.36 24.21
CA GLU A 233 51.97 12.83 25.21
C GLU A 233 53.20 12.19 24.57
N LEU A 234 53.00 11.40 23.51
CA LEU A 234 54.08 10.79 22.75
C LEU A 234 54.98 11.85 22.10
N SER A 235 54.40 12.90 21.52
CA SER A 235 55.15 14.02 20.94
C SER A 235 55.98 14.75 21.99
N ALA A 236 55.42 15.02 23.17
CA ALA A 236 56.14 15.67 24.26
C ALA A 236 57.29 14.80 24.80
N ALA A 237 57.06 13.49 24.95
CA ALA A 237 58.09 12.54 25.36
C ALA A 237 59.23 12.42 24.34
N LEU A 238 58.90 12.51 23.04
CA LEU A 238 59.89 12.50 21.97
C LEU A 238 60.78 13.76 21.99
N GLU A 239 60.19 14.94 22.23
CA GLU A 239 60.96 16.18 22.41
C GLU A 239 61.88 16.09 23.64
N GLU A 240 61.39 15.61 24.79
CA GLU A 240 62.21 15.44 25.99
C GLU A 240 63.36 14.44 25.78
N ALA A 241 63.11 13.33 25.06
CA ALA A 241 64.14 12.36 24.69
C ALA A 241 65.21 13.01 23.79
N SER A 242 64.79 13.79 22.80
CA SER A 242 65.71 14.53 21.93
C SER A 242 66.58 15.52 22.72
N GLU A 243 66.00 16.26 23.67
CA GLU A 243 66.77 17.14 24.55
C GLU A 243 67.80 16.37 25.38
N LYS A 244 67.42 15.22 25.95
CA LYS A 244 68.35 14.38 26.72
C LYS A 244 69.50 13.87 25.85
N ASP A 245 69.22 13.42 24.63
CA ASP A 245 70.25 12.98 23.69
C ASP A 245 71.25 14.10 23.38
N THR A 246 70.78 15.34 23.17
CA THR A 246 71.69 16.48 22.96
C THR A 246 72.58 16.76 24.17
N ARG A 247 72.05 16.63 25.40
CA ARG A 247 72.84 16.77 26.63
C ARG A 247 73.86 15.64 26.80
N ILE A 248 73.52 14.41 26.42
CA ILE A 248 74.46 13.27 26.44
C ILE A 248 75.63 13.56 25.50
N ILE A 249 75.34 13.98 24.26
CA ILE A 249 76.38 14.34 23.28
C ILE A 249 77.29 15.44 23.83
N GLU A 250 76.74 16.46 24.48
CA GLU A 250 77.52 17.53 25.11
C GLU A 250 78.40 17.01 26.26
N LYS A 251 77.88 16.08 27.08
CA LYS A 251 78.65 15.46 28.17
C LYS A 251 79.76 14.55 27.66
N ASP A 252 79.51 13.76 26.62
CA ASP A 252 80.54 12.94 25.98
C ASP A 252 81.66 13.80 25.40
N ARG A 253 81.33 14.97 24.84
CA ARG A 253 82.31 15.97 24.40
C ARG A 253 83.16 16.48 25.56
N GLU A 254 82.53 16.85 26.68
CA GLU A 254 83.23 17.33 27.90
C GLU A 254 84.16 16.25 28.49
N ILE A 255 83.70 14.99 28.52
CA ILE A 255 84.51 13.84 28.97
C ILE A 255 85.71 13.67 28.05
N SER A 256 85.52 13.70 26.73
CA SER A 256 86.62 13.57 25.77
C SER A 256 87.67 14.67 25.92
N GLU A 257 87.27 15.91 26.21
CA GLU A 257 88.19 17.03 26.50
C GLU A 257 88.98 16.82 27.81
N LYS A 258 88.31 16.30 28.83
CA LYS A 258 88.94 15.95 30.12
C LYS A 258 89.91 14.79 29.99
N ASP A 259 89.57 13.75 29.25
CA ASP A 259 90.45 12.60 28.99
C ASP A 259 91.73 13.03 28.27
N GLU A 260 91.63 13.94 27.30
CA GLU A 260 92.80 14.50 26.63
C GLU A 260 93.67 15.33 27.60
N SER A 261 93.04 16.13 28.47
CA SER A 261 93.75 16.87 29.52
C SER A 261 94.46 15.94 30.51
N ILE A 262 93.82 14.81 30.89
CA ILE A 262 94.42 13.78 31.74
C ILE A 262 95.64 13.16 31.05
N ARG A 263 95.54 12.77 29.78
CA ARG A 263 96.69 12.24 29.01
C ARG A 263 97.87 13.20 29.00
N ILE A 264 97.64 14.49 28.77
CA ILE A 264 98.69 15.52 28.81
C ILE A 264 99.33 15.58 30.20
N MET A 265 98.53 15.51 31.27
CA MET A 265 99.04 15.51 32.65
C MET A 265 99.81 14.23 32.98
N GLU A 266 99.35 13.06 32.54
CA GLU A 266 100.02 11.77 32.70
C GLU A 266 101.38 11.76 31.98
N MET A 267 101.46 12.32 30.76
CA MET A 267 102.73 12.48 30.04
C MET A 267 103.72 13.35 30.82
N LYS A 268 103.27 14.49 31.38
CA LYS A 268 104.10 15.36 32.22
C LYS A 268 104.54 14.67 33.51
N LEU A 269 103.67 13.86 34.12
CA LEU A 269 104.02 13.04 35.28
C LEU A 269 105.08 12.00 34.94
N ALA A 270 104.90 11.26 33.84
CA ALA A 270 105.87 10.27 33.38
C ALA A 270 107.25 10.90 33.06
N GLU A 271 107.27 12.10 32.50
CA GLU A 271 108.50 12.87 32.30
C GLU A 271 109.17 13.23 33.63
N LYS A 272 108.39 13.72 34.60
CA LYS A 272 108.90 13.98 35.96
C LYS A 272 109.42 12.71 36.64
N ASP A 273 108.72 11.59 36.51
CA ASP A 273 109.15 10.30 37.05
C ASP A 273 110.46 9.83 36.41
N ARG A 274 110.65 10.07 35.11
CA ARG A 274 111.92 9.80 34.41
C ARG A 274 113.06 10.66 34.96
N ILE A 275 112.82 11.95 35.22
CA ILE A 275 113.81 12.85 35.85
C ILE A 275 114.13 12.37 37.26
N ILE A 276 113.13 11.99 38.06
CA ILE A 276 113.32 11.45 39.41
C ILE A 276 114.14 10.16 39.37
N ALA A 277 113.88 9.25 38.43
CA ALA A 277 114.65 8.02 38.26
C ALA A 277 116.11 8.31 37.90
N GLN A 278 116.37 9.27 37.00
CA GLN A 278 117.73 9.73 36.69
C GLN A 278 118.44 10.32 37.92
N LEU A 279 117.75 11.16 38.70
CA LEU A 279 118.28 11.70 39.95
C LEU A 279 118.57 10.60 40.99
N LYS A 280 117.71 9.57 41.07
CA LYS A 280 117.94 8.39 41.93
C LYS A 280 119.13 7.56 41.46
N GLU A 281 119.39 7.44 40.17
CA GLU A 281 120.60 6.77 39.65
C GLU A 281 121.87 7.59 39.89
N VAL A 282 121.82 8.92 39.76
CA VAL A 282 122.91 9.81 40.19
C VAL A 282 123.16 9.65 41.70
N ALA A 283 122.09 9.49 42.51
CA ALA A 283 122.21 9.22 43.93
C ALA A 283 122.73 7.80 44.25
N ARG A 284 122.41 6.77 43.45
CA ARG A 284 122.95 5.40 43.58
C ARG A 284 124.40 5.28 43.15
N GLY A 285 124.85 6.08 42.18
CA GLY A 285 126.26 6.15 41.78
C GLY A 285 127.21 6.66 42.88
N SER A 286 126.68 7.15 44.01
CA SER A 286 127.46 7.70 45.13
C SER A 286 127.38 6.93 46.45
N ASN A 287 126.81 5.71 46.50
CA ASN A 287 126.89 4.95 47.75
C ASN A 287 126.82 3.43 47.56
N MET A 288 127.95 2.78 47.86
CA MET A 288 128.16 1.34 47.90
C MET A 288 127.97 0.89 49.35
N GLN A 289 126.91 0.13 49.68
CA GLN A 289 126.89 -0.97 50.67
C GLN A 289 125.47 -1.52 51.01
N GLN A 290 125.42 -2.85 51.05
CA GLN A 290 124.47 -3.91 51.52
C GLN A 290 123.60 -3.64 52.80
N PRO A 291 122.84 -4.62 53.37
CA PRO A 291 121.84 -5.60 52.87
C PRO A 291 120.55 -5.73 53.78
N ARG A 292 119.71 -6.76 53.51
CA ARG A 292 118.86 -7.59 54.44
C ARG A 292 117.41 -7.18 54.90
N SER A 293 116.47 -8.05 54.51
CA SER A 293 115.53 -8.87 55.35
C SER A 293 114.18 -8.37 55.91
N THR A 294 113.17 -9.27 55.77
CA THR A 294 111.95 -9.55 56.61
C THR A 294 110.85 -8.47 56.71
N SER A 295 109.55 -8.71 56.93
CA SER A 295 108.60 -9.84 56.92
C SER A 295 107.18 -9.23 57.16
N HIS A 296 106.12 -10.03 56.94
CA HIS A 296 104.78 -9.96 57.53
C HIS A 296 103.62 -9.12 56.93
N SER A 297 102.53 -9.89 56.69
CA SER A 297 101.10 -9.61 56.48
C SER A 297 100.46 -8.78 57.64
N PRO A 298 99.21 -8.22 57.54
CA PRO A 298 97.99 -9.02 57.31
C PRO A 298 96.75 -8.33 56.62
N GLN A 299 95.88 -9.15 56.00
CA GLN A 299 94.43 -9.29 56.28
C GLN A 299 93.36 -8.20 55.95
N ARG A 300 92.41 -8.62 55.06
CA ARG A 300 90.94 -8.36 54.96
C ARG A 300 90.47 -6.92 54.59
N GLN A 301 89.37 -6.67 53.87
CA GLN A 301 88.06 -7.35 53.78
C GLN A 301 87.46 -7.36 52.36
N ALA A 302 86.58 -8.34 52.15
CA ALA A 302 85.65 -8.46 51.02
C ALA A 302 84.59 -7.35 51.00
N ILE A 303 83.99 -7.08 49.83
CA ILE A 303 82.55 -6.83 49.63
C ILE A 303 82.19 -7.08 48.15
N TYR A 304 81.31 -8.07 47.99
CA TYR A 304 80.26 -8.29 46.99
C TYR A 304 80.47 -7.97 45.51
N SER A 305 80.61 -9.09 44.78
CA SER A 305 79.94 -9.42 43.53
C SER A 305 78.63 -8.68 43.27
N ASN A 306 78.49 -8.04 42.11
CA ASN A 306 77.25 -8.04 41.34
C ASN A 306 77.61 -8.07 39.84
N ARG A 307 77.71 -9.28 39.31
CA ARG A 307 77.50 -9.56 37.89
C ARG A 307 76.04 -9.23 37.60
N VAL A 308 75.77 -8.16 36.88
CA VAL A 308 74.54 -8.05 36.07
C VAL A 308 74.89 -8.63 34.71
N SER A 309 74.46 -9.88 34.51
CA SER A 309 74.50 -10.56 33.21
C SER A 309 73.72 -9.75 32.16
N PRO A 310 74.15 -9.77 30.89
CA PRO A 310 73.30 -9.33 29.80
C PRO A 310 72.21 -10.40 29.63
N SER A 311 70.95 -10.02 29.85
CA SER A 311 69.83 -10.85 29.43
C SER A 311 69.39 -10.50 28.00
N PRO A 312 68.86 -11.50 27.28
CA PRO A 312 68.70 -11.46 25.83
C PRO A 312 67.34 -10.91 25.42
N LYS A 313 67.25 -10.59 24.14
CA LYS A 313 66.05 -10.32 23.33
C LYS A 313 64.80 -11.10 23.78
N PRO A 314 63.59 -10.52 23.68
CA PRO A 314 62.38 -11.31 23.71
C PRO A 314 62.22 -12.06 22.38
N THR A 315 62.20 -13.39 22.52
CA THR A 315 61.88 -14.35 21.47
C THR A 315 60.37 -14.37 21.24
N LEU A 316 60.01 -14.19 19.97
CA LEU A 316 58.75 -14.60 19.36
C LEU A 316 58.47 -16.09 19.61
N ALA A 317 57.17 -16.43 19.71
CA ALA A 317 56.55 -17.76 19.81
C ALA A 317 56.40 -18.30 21.24
N ALA A 318 55.30 -18.91 21.67
CA ALA A 318 53.95 -19.10 21.14
C ALA A 318 53.15 -19.74 22.28
N ILE A 319 51.85 -19.44 22.42
CA ILE A 319 50.90 -20.37 23.04
C ILE A 319 49.92 -20.80 21.95
N ALA A 320 49.98 -22.10 21.71
CA ALA A 320 49.13 -22.97 20.90
C ALA A 320 47.65 -22.71 21.14
N GLN A 321 46.86 -22.51 20.08
CA GLN A 321 46.10 -23.56 19.38
C GLN A 321 45.11 -24.33 20.27
N SER A 322 43.83 -24.05 20.04
CA SER A 322 42.73 -25.03 20.14
C SER A 322 41.67 -24.66 19.11
N THR A 323 41.74 -25.36 17.97
CA THR A 323 40.65 -25.84 17.09
C THR A 323 39.28 -25.17 17.15
N GLN A 324 38.80 -24.68 15.99
CA GLN A 324 37.71 -25.33 15.24
C GLN A 324 37.49 -24.74 13.83
N SER A 325 37.60 -25.62 12.84
CA SER A 325 36.73 -25.78 11.67
C SER A 325 36.33 -24.55 10.86
N ARG A 326 37.17 -24.25 9.85
CA ARG A 326 36.80 -23.47 8.66
C ARG A 326 35.92 -24.33 7.76
N THR A 327 34.60 -24.19 7.87
CA THR A 327 33.68 -24.48 6.77
C THR A 327 33.60 -23.25 5.89
N GLN A 328 33.94 -23.40 4.62
CA GLN A 328 33.57 -22.46 3.57
C GLN A 328 32.03 -22.36 3.56
N SER A 329 31.50 -21.26 4.10
CA SER A 329 30.13 -20.83 3.82
C SER A 329 30.22 -19.81 2.71
N ASP A 330 29.60 -20.13 1.58
CA ASP A 330 29.36 -19.23 0.47
C ASP A 330 28.83 -17.90 0.99
N GLY A 331 29.53 -16.83 0.62
CA GLY A 331 29.13 -15.47 0.89
C GLY A 331 27.90 -15.12 0.06
N ARG A 332 26.73 -15.51 0.53
CA ARG A 332 25.47 -14.80 0.29
C ARG A 332 25.06 -14.20 1.62
N THR A 333 25.13 -12.87 1.68
CA THR A 333 24.77 -12.14 2.88
C THR A 333 23.27 -12.30 3.15
N ALA A 334 22.83 -12.19 4.41
CA ALA A 334 21.41 -12.16 4.77
C ALA A 334 20.65 -10.98 4.09
N LEU A 335 21.39 -10.03 3.53
CA LEU A 335 20.90 -8.96 2.65
C LEU A 335 20.56 -9.47 1.25
N ASP A 336 21.36 -10.36 0.66
CA ASP A 336 21.10 -10.95 -0.67
C ASP A 336 19.85 -11.83 -0.67
N THR A 337 19.52 -12.47 0.46
CA THR A 337 18.32 -13.32 0.59
C THR A 337 17.05 -12.47 0.69
N LYS A 338 17.09 -11.33 1.40
CA LYS A 338 15.96 -10.39 1.46
C LYS A 338 15.74 -9.61 0.15
N LEU A 339 16.80 -9.34 -0.61
CA LEU A 339 16.69 -8.68 -1.93
C LEU A 339 16.12 -9.62 -3.00
N ALA A 340 16.45 -10.91 -2.97
CA ALA A 340 15.89 -11.92 -3.87
C ALA A 340 14.39 -12.19 -3.60
N GLU A 341 13.93 -12.14 -2.33
CA GLU A 341 12.49 -12.26 -2.00
C GLU A 341 11.65 -11.08 -2.51
N LEU A 342 12.27 -9.93 -2.76
CA LEU A 342 11.61 -8.74 -3.30
C LEU A 342 11.61 -8.71 -4.85
N GLY A 343 12.23 -9.70 -5.51
CA GLY A 343 12.24 -9.81 -6.98
C GLY A 343 13.23 -8.90 -7.70
N TRP A 344 14.26 -8.43 -7.00
CA TRP A 344 15.31 -7.58 -7.56
C TRP A 344 16.58 -8.41 -7.76
N ASP A 345 16.65 -9.15 -8.85
CA ASP A 345 17.91 -9.73 -9.31
C ASP A 345 18.77 -8.61 -9.93
N SER A 346 20.01 -8.48 -9.45
CA SER A 346 20.96 -7.49 -9.98
C SER A 346 21.63 -8.05 -11.24
N ASP A 347 21.43 -7.38 -12.37
CA ASP A 347 22.24 -7.56 -13.60
C ASP A 347 23.67 -7.03 -13.44
#